data_AF-A0A6J1L9H2-F1
#
_entry.id   AF-A0A6J1L9H2-F1
#
_cell.length_a   1.000
_cell.length_b   1.000
_cell.length_c   1.000
_cell.angle_alpha   90.00
_cell.angle_beta   90.00
_cell.angle_gamma   90.00
#
_symmetry.space_group_name_H-M   'P 1'
#
loop_
_entity.id
_entity.type
_entity.pdbx_description
1 polymer ?
#
loop_
_entity_poly.entity_id
_entity_poly.type
_entity_poly.pdbx_seq_one_letter_code
_entity_poly.pdbx_strand_id
1 'polypeptide(L)'
;MGNNLTTSGLLRINRGRIVFFERPAECQENKAEPDMESAAGTSSSVTFEDGRRRPLHIEQLPNDMWIEIMAYLSYKDLQQLRLVSWRCRELVNRRYFASKGRVIVTKENLNAMKAHVERGVSYLSFEDVELRNLTQSTELSQFLKMVGPEVKQMQVRHAPVFRNMDGKLPNLKMLKIVTTSFLDDVNMTVDGINMKQFMHLTGFECDGVSLDSSLKLLMLLQLRRVENKVQLRHLQFEYRRNNETALLQVLYDHAPTLECVDIFFSCSPGIETLRWCVAFERMKNLRTLKLSGNCHLVLLDDILDSVPESSRLQQLDLTGMLSLTNEMLICIAEKWHKTLRSLDLMFCVQLDVRCVAALRKMNGCLESLTMAYCRALTGRGLVEGLTSQINYTLQELFLEDVCFIDEASMCIMMERLPNLRKLSLDNCRQATTDRTLSTIFRHQTLLRLLRIDYCIKVTDMGFIGFGNQPASISRLRGLRELNVRGCRNLTNRMLKRALRLPELLDLTLDYCNRLEANGIAALSVNCPSLEKLSVASCSLINDEAVGYVVVNLKRLRSLTISNCSMLTLQAFKYIAKNGRNLRNLVACSIDGLDQDAAQKILSRHLPELKHAML
;
A
#
# COMPACT_ATOMS: atom_id res chain seq x y z
N MET A 1 55.15 26.94 9.19
CA MET A 1 55.63 26.20 7.99
C MET A 1 54.49 25.28 7.60
N GLY A 2 53.49 25.71 6.83
CA GLY A 2 53.50 26.07 5.40
C GLY A 2 52.92 24.86 4.64
N ASN A 3 51.86 24.88 3.83
CA ASN A 3 51.19 25.96 3.11
C ASN A 3 49.83 25.43 2.55
N ASN A 4 48.81 26.31 2.52
CA ASN A 4 47.93 26.67 1.37
C ASN A 4 46.97 25.61 0.75
N LEU A 5 45.71 25.86 0.36
CA LEU A 5 44.90 27.04 -0.01
C LEU A 5 43.41 26.78 0.40
N THR A 6 42.59 27.66 1.00
CA THR A 6 41.86 28.86 0.47
C THR A 6 41.20 28.62 -0.92
N THR A 7 39.97 29.00 -1.28
CA THR A 7 38.86 29.79 -0.73
C THR A 7 37.67 29.66 -1.70
N SER A 8 36.45 29.70 -1.15
CA SER A 8 35.20 30.29 -1.68
C SER A 8 35.04 30.67 -3.17
N GLY A 9 33.85 30.39 -3.73
CA GLY A 9 33.35 31.17 -4.89
C GLY A 9 32.00 30.70 -5.45
N LEU A 10 30.92 31.38 -5.06
CA LEU A 10 29.62 31.37 -5.72
C LEU A 10 29.74 31.61 -7.23
N LEU A 11 29.01 30.86 -8.06
CA LEU A 11 28.74 31.25 -9.45
C LEU A 11 27.26 31.12 -9.79
N ARG A 12 26.78 32.24 -10.31
CA ARG A 12 25.42 32.62 -10.68
C ARG A 12 24.82 31.69 -11.73
N ILE A 13 23.55 31.37 -11.54
CA ILE A 13 22.67 30.85 -12.59
C ILE A 13 22.41 32.00 -13.58
N ASN A 14 22.83 31.84 -14.83
CA ASN A 14 22.35 32.64 -15.94
C ASN A 14 21.61 31.75 -16.94
N ARG A 15 20.46 32.23 -17.40
CA ARG A 15 19.44 31.52 -18.18
C ARG A 15 19.92 31.20 -19.60
N GLY A 16 19.47 30.05 -20.11
CA GLY A 16 19.01 29.90 -21.49
C GLY A 16 19.97 29.27 -22.51
N ARG A 17 19.80 27.98 -22.77
CA ARG A 17 19.63 27.37 -24.11
C ARG A 17 19.50 25.85 -23.96
N ILE A 18 18.29 25.34 -24.20
CA ILE A 18 18.05 23.90 -24.43
C ILE A 18 18.44 23.68 -25.89
N VAL A 19 19.52 22.92 -26.13
CA VAL A 19 19.85 22.43 -27.47
C VAL A 19 19.14 21.08 -27.63
N PHE A 20 18.14 21.05 -28.50
CA PHE A 20 17.56 19.81 -29.01
C PHE A 20 18.56 19.23 -30.02
N PHE A 21 19.08 18.02 -29.77
CA PHE A 21 19.77 17.28 -30.81
C PHE A 21 18.74 16.56 -31.68
N GLU A 22 18.84 16.84 -32.98
CA GLU A 22 18.01 16.31 -34.07
C GLU A 22 18.13 14.79 -34.22
N ARG A 23 17.09 14.20 -34.84
CA ARG A 23 17.04 12.79 -35.26
C ARG A 23 18.17 12.50 -36.27
N PRO A 24 18.82 11.32 -36.23
CA PRO A 24 19.54 10.82 -37.40
C PRO A 24 18.54 10.37 -38.47
N ALA A 25 18.82 10.76 -39.70
CA ALA A 25 18.04 10.49 -40.90
C ALA A 25 18.00 9.00 -41.28
N GLU A 26 16.97 8.65 -42.04
CA GLU A 26 16.73 7.39 -42.72
C GLU A 26 17.95 6.95 -43.56
N CYS A 27 18.32 5.67 -43.45
CA CYS A 27 19.13 4.98 -44.45
C CYS A 27 18.46 3.65 -44.80
N GLN A 28 18.52 3.36 -46.09
CA GLN A 28 17.63 2.54 -46.89
C GLN A 28 17.74 1.03 -46.65
N GLU A 29 16.64 0.37 -47.02
CA GLU A 29 16.54 -1.06 -47.28
C GLU A 29 17.74 -1.61 -48.07
N ASN A 30 18.33 -2.71 -47.59
CA ASN A 30 18.84 -3.74 -48.48
C ASN A 30 18.71 -5.12 -47.82
N LYS A 31 18.03 -6.00 -48.55
CA LYS A 31 17.79 -7.41 -48.24
C LYS A 31 19.09 -8.22 -48.36
N ALA A 32 19.38 -9.06 -47.38
CA ALA A 32 20.02 -10.36 -47.56
C ALA A 32 19.86 -11.20 -46.27
N GLU A 33 19.14 -12.32 -46.37
CA GLU A 33 19.35 -13.56 -45.59
C GLU A 33 20.03 -14.58 -46.54
N PRO A 34 20.60 -15.72 -46.09
CA PRO A 34 20.69 -16.28 -44.72
C PRO A 34 22.13 -16.73 -44.34
N ASP A 35 22.33 -17.21 -43.10
CA ASP A 35 22.89 -18.56 -42.83
C ASP A 35 23.08 -18.83 -41.33
N MET A 36 22.62 -20.03 -40.90
CA MET A 36 22.95 -20.66 -39.62
C MET A 36 24.33 -21.34 -39.72
N GLU A 37 25.20 -21.20 -38.71
CA GLU A 37 25.83 -22.34 -38.01
C GLU A 37 26.72 -21.93 -36.81
N SER A 38 26.51 -22.68 -35.72
CA SER A 38 27.36 -23.09 -34.60
C SER A 38 28.53 -22.25 -34.02
N ALA A 39 28.40 -22.03 -32.69
CA ALA A 39 29.36 -22.34 -31.61
C ALA A 39 30.80 -21.80 -31.63
N ALA A 40 31.14 -20.99 -30.63
CA ALA A 40 32.20 -21.26 -29.65
C ALA A 40 32.34 -20.11 -28.65
N GLY A 41 32.48 -20.46 -27.37
CA GLY A 41 32.83 -19.51 -26.33
C GLY A 41 34.25 -18.98 -26.52
N THR A 42 34.40 -17.66 -26.52
CA THR A 42 35.66 -17.01 -26.26
C THR A 42 35.40 -15.82 -25.35
N SER A 43 35.85 -15.96 -24.10
CA SER A 43 36.09 -14.85 -23.20
C SER A 43 37.03 -13.86 -23.87
N SER A 44 36.52 -12.73 -24.36
CA SER A 44 37.38 -11.65 -24.82
C SER A 44 37.94 -10.89 -23.60
N SER A 45 39.09 -11.36 -23.14
CA SER A 45 40.01 -10.58 -22.32
C SER A 45 40.46 -9.35 -23.11
N VAL A 46 39.96 -8.18 -22.74
CA VAL A 46 40.50 -6.92 -23.26
C VAL A 46 41.53 -6.40 -22.25
N THR A 47 42.79 -6.76 -22.48
CA THR A 47 43.94 -6.11 -21.86
C THR A 47 44.13 -4.75 -22.51
N PHE A 48 44.04 -3.68 -21.72
CA PHE A 48 44.42 -2.33 -22.14
C PHE A 48 45.56 -1.82 -21.26
N GLU A 49 46.58 -1.25 -21.91
CA GLU A 49 47.69 -0.52 -21.34
C GLU A 49 47.19 0.81 -20.73
N ASP A 50 46.65 0.74 -19.51
CA ASP A 50 46.82 1.75 -18.46
C ASP A 50 45.99 1.29 -17.25
N GLY A 51 46.65 0.99 -16.13
CA GLY A 51 46.09 0.35 -14.93
C GLY A 51 45.05 1.15 -14.13
N ARG A 52 44.26 2.03 -14.76
CA ARG A 52 43.14 2.74 -14.13
C ARG A 52 41.83 2.28 -14.77
N ARG A 53 41.09 1.41 -14.07
CA ARG A 53 39.67 1.12 -14.38
C ARG A 53 38.90 2.45 -14.39
N ARG A 54 38.62 3.01 -15.56
CA ARG A 54 37.59 4.06 -15.68
C ARG A 54 36.27 3.43 -15.20
N PRO A 55 35.51 4.07 -14.31
CA PRO A 55 34.21 3.54 -13.92
C PRO A 55 33.40 3.38 -15.20
N LEU A 56 32.91 2.16 -15.46
CA LEU A 56 31.94 1.90 -16.52
C LEU A 56 30.80 2.91 -16.29
N HIS A 57 30.62 3.82 -17.25
CA HIS A 57 29.49 4.73 -17.22
C HIS A 57 28.25 3.85 -17.27
N ILE A 58 27.29 4.03 -16.35
CA ILE A 58 26.13 3.14 -16.22
C ILE A 58 25.36 2.97 -17.54
N GLU A 59 25.43 3.97 -18.41
CA GLU A 59 24.87 4.00 -19.77
C GLU A 59 25.51 2.99 -20.75
N GLN A 60 26.70 2.46 -20.43
CA GLN A 60 27.42 1.44 -21.21
C GLN A 60 27.03 0.01 -20.82
N LEU A 61 26.21 -0.18 -19.77
CA LEU A 61 25.76 -1.52 -19.40
C LEU A 61 24.95 -2.17 -20.55
N PRO A 62 25.10 -3.49 -20.77
CA PRO A 62 24.28 -4.24 -21.71
C PRO A 62 22.79 -4.11 -21.38
N ASN A 63 21.93 -4.28 -22.39
CA ASN A 63 20.48 -4.22 -22.20
C ASN A 63 19.99 -5.25 -21.18
N ASP A 64 20.60 -6.44 -21.11
CA ASP A 64 20.20 -7.51 -20.19
C ASP A 64 20.42 -7.14 -18.72
N MET A 65 21.56 -6.50 -18.42
CA MET A 65 21.83 -5.98 -17.07
C MET A 65 20.87 -4.84 -16.69
N TRP A 66 20.57 -3.96 -17.64
CA TRP A 66 19.56 -2.92 -17.43
C TRP A 66 18.17 -3.52 -17.17
N ILE A 67 17.80 -4.58 -17.90
CA ILE A 67 16.53 -5.28 -17.70
C ILE A 67 16.48 -5.93 -16.32
N GLU A 68 17.57 -6.55 -15.88
CA GLU A 68 17.68 -7.13 -14.53
C GLU A 68 17.55 -6.05 -13.45
N ILE A 69 18.26 -4.92 -13.58
CA ILE A 69 18.13 -3.78 -12.66
C ILE A 69 16.69 -3.25 -12.63
N MET A 70 16.10 -3.03 -13.80
CA MET A 70 14.72 -2.55 -13.94
C MET A 70 13.70 -3.58 -13.42
N ALA A 71 14.02 -4.88 -13.39
CA ALA A 71 13.16 -5.91 -12.84
C ALA A 71 12.93 -5.73 -11.33
N TYR A 72 13.84 -5.07 -10.61
CA TYR A 72 13.67 -4.72 -9.20
C TYR A 72 12.88 -3.42 -8.96
N LEU A 73 12.65 -2.61 -10.00
CA LEU A 73 11.94 -1.34 -9.87
C LEU A 73 10.43 -1.52 -9.87
N SER A 74 9.73 -0.67 -9.12
CA SER A 74 8.27 -0.57 -9.18
C SER A 74 7.82 0.02 -10.52
N TYR A 75 6.57 -0.21 -10.92
CA TYR A 75 6.06 0.42 -12.16
C TYR A 75 6.13 1.95 -12.10
N LYS A 76 5.90 2.57 -10.94
CA LYS A 76 6.03 4.03 -10.76
C LYS A 76 7.47 4.47 -11.01
N ASP A 77 8.45 3.73 -10.52
CA ASP A 77 9.88 4.03 -10.72
C ASP A 77 10.31 3.81 -12.18
N LEU A 78 9.81 2.75 -12.82
CA LEU A 78 10.01 2.49 -14.24
C LEU A 78 9.45 3.63 -15.10
N GLN A 79 8.28 4.18 -14.77
CA GLN A 79 7.71 5.34 -15.45
C GLN A 79 8.59 6.60 -15.31
N GLN A 80 9.28 6.78 -14.17
CA GLN A 80 10.28 7.84 -14.03
C GLN A 80 11.51 7.56 -14.90
N LEU A 81 11.98 6.32 -14.90
CA LEU A 81 13.15 5.91 -15.69
C LEU A 81 12.92 6.08 -17.20
N ARG A 82 11.68 5.91 -17.67
CA ARG A 82 11.25 6.20 -19.05
C ARG A 82 11.52 7.65 -19.50
N LEU A 83 11.69 8.57 -18.56
CA LEU A 83 11.95 9.99 -18.84
C LEU A 83 13.44 10.33 -18.85
N VAL A 84 14.32 9.42 -18.42
CA VAL A 84 15.76 9.67 -18.23
C VAL A 84 16.51 9.74 -19.57
N SER A 85 16.24 8.81 -20.48
CA SER A 85 16.87 8.77 -21.81
C SER A 85 15.99 8.02 -22.81
N TRP A 86 16.29 8.15 -24.11
CA TRP A 86 15.60 7.39 -25.15
C TRP A 86 15.79 5.88 -24.97
N ARG A 87 16.99 5.44 -24.54
CA ARG A 87 17.31 4.04 -24.29
C ARG A 87 16.53 3.48 -23.10
N CYS A 88 16.46 4.20 -21.99
CA CYS A 88 15.64 3.83 -20.84
C CYS A 88 14.15 3.81 -21.22
N ARG A 89 13.70 4.72 -22.09
CA ARG A 89 12.33 4.74 -22.61
C ARG A 89 12.02 3.49 -23.41
N GLU A 90 12.91 3.11 -24.32
CA GLU A 90 12.76 1.91 -25.15
C GLU A 90 12.73 0.64 -24.28
N LEU A 91 13.68 0.52 -23.33
CA LEU A 91 13.74 -0.61 -22.41
C LEU A 91 12.49 -0.73 -21.55
N VAL A 92 12.02 0.36 -20.92
CA VAL A 92 10.80 0.37 -20.10
C VAL A 92 9.53 0.11 -20.92
N ASN A 93 9.49 0.51 -22.20
CA ASN A 93 8.37 0.25 -23.07
C ASN A 93 8.31 -1.21 -23.57
N ARG A 94 9.31 -2.06 -23.25
CA ARG A 94 9.21 -3.50 -23.51
C ARG A 94 8.04 -4.09 -22.74
N ARG A 95 7.35 -5.05 -23.36
CA ARG A 95 6.16 -5.72 -22.82
C ARG A 95 6.36 -6.25 -21.40
N TYR A 96 7.56 -6.76 -21.11
CA TYR A 96 7.97 -7.26 -19.79
C TYR A 96 7.78 -6.24 -18.64
N PHE A 97 7.99 -4.94 -18.89
CA PHE A 97 7.81 -3.90 -17.88
C PHE A 97 6.45 -3.23 -17.96
N ALA A 98 5.85 -3.18 -19.15
CA ALA A 98 4.49 -2.67 -19.33
C ALA A 98 3.48 -3.51 -18.52
N SER A 99 3.68 -4.84 -18.42
CA SER A 99 2.82 -5.75 -17.66
C SER A 99 2.85 -5.55 -16.15
N LYS A 100 3.84 -4.80 -15.61
CA LYS A 100 3.85 -4.39 -14.19
C LYS A 100 2.87 -3.26 -13.90
N GLY A 101 2.34 -2.60 -14.94
CA GLY A 101 1.39 -1.51 -14.80
C GLY A 101 -0.04 -2.02 -14.68
N ARG A 102 -0.83 -1.38 -13.82
CA ARG A 102 -2.28 -1.57 -13.78
C ARG A 102 -2.97 -0.51 -14.62
N VAL A 103 -3.84 -0.95 -15.52
CA VAL A 103 -4.67 -0.07 -16.34
C VAL A 103 -6.03 0.14 -15.66
N ILE A 104 -6.36 1.39 -15.30
CA ILE A 104 -7.64 1.74 -14.68
C ILE A 104 -8.57 2.31 -15.74
N VAL A 105 -9.70 1.64 -15.97
CA VAL A 105 -10.76 2.05 -16.89
C VAL A 105 -11.90 2.68 -16.09
N THR A 106 -12.26 3.90 -16.45
CA THR A 106 -13.38 4.66 -15.89
C THR A 106 -14.31 5.11 -17.01
N LYS A 107 -15.48 5.63 -16.66
CA LYS A 107 -16.41 6.21 -17.63
C LYS A 107 -15.77 7.35 -18.45
N GLU A 108 -14.89 8.16 -17.83
CA GLU A 108 -14.27 9.30 -18.51
C GLU A 108 -13.21 8.90 -19.54
N ASN A 109 -12.51 7.78 -19.35
CA ASN A 109 -11.36 7.42 -20.20
C ASN A 109 -11.64 6.29 -21.20
N LEU A 110 -12.77 5.57 -21.07
CA LEU A 110 -13.09 4.40 -21.88
C LEU A 110 -12.99 4.67 -23.39
N ASN A 111 -13.57 5.75 -23.88
CA ASN A 111 -13.56 6.08 -25.31
C ASN A 111 -12.14 6.40 -25.83
N ALA A 112 -11.35 7.13 -25.04
CA ALA A 112 -9.97 7.46 -25.38
C ALA A 112 -9.09 6.19 -25.41
N MET A 113 -9.30 5.29 -24.44
CA MET A 113 -8.60 4.01 -24.39
C MET A 113 -8.98 3.10 -25.55
N LYS A 114 -10.28 3.02 -25.88
CA LYS A 114 -10.78 2.26 -27.02
C LYS A 114 -10.15 2.74 -28.33
N ALA A 115 -10.18 4.05 -28.59
CA ALA A 115 -9.56 4.64 -29.77
C ALA A 115 -8.04 4.41 -29.81
N HIS A 116 -7.37 4.36 -28.65
CA HIS A 116 -5.94 4.05 -28.56
C HIS A 116 -5.64 2.60 -28.95
N VAL A 117 -6.44 1.65 -28.46
CA VAL A 117 -6.31 0.22 -28.80
C VAL A 117 -6.59 -0.02 -30.28
N GLU A 118 -7.62 0.63 -30.85
CA GLU A 118 -7.96 0.53 -32.27
C GLU A 118 -6.84 1.04 -33.20
N ARG A 119 -6.03 2.00 -32.74
CA ARG A 119 -4.88 2.52 -33.50
C ARG A 119 -3.68 1.57 -33.52
N GLY A 120 -3.66 0.51 -32.71
CA GLY A 120 -2.60 -0.51 -32.69
C GLY A 120 -1.25 -0.04 -32.12
N VAL A 121 -1.19 1.16 -31.53
CA VAL A 121 0.05 1.74 -30.97
C VAL A 121 -0.02 1.67 -29.44
N SER A 122 0.24 0.52 -28.80
CA SER A 122 0.15 0.44 -27.34
C SER A 122 1.48 0.11 -26.65
N TYR A 123 2.04 1.12 -25.99
CA TYR A 123 3.01 0.96 -24.88
C TYR A 123 2.33 0.51 -23.57
N LEU A 124 1.02 0.29 -23.61
CA LEU A 124 0.22 -0.20 -22.49
C LEU A 124 0.13 -1.73 -22.60
N SER A 125 0.25 -2.40 -21.45
CA SER A 125 -0.12 -3.80 -21.31
C SER A 125 -1.44 -3.86 -20.55
N PHE A 126 -2.34 -4.71 -21.02
CA PHE A 126 -3.64 -4.95 -20.40
C PHE A 126 -3.63 -6.22 -19.55
N GLU A 127 -2.46 -6.67 -19.06
CA GLU A 127 -2.38 -7.85 -18.21
C GLU A 127 -3.07 -7.67 -16.83
N ASP A 128 -3.03 -6.47 -16.24
CA ASP A 128 -3.75 -6.09 -15.01
C ASP A 128 -4.69 -4.90 -15.27
N VAL A 129 -6.00 -5.14 -15.22
CA VAL A 129 -7.04 -4.16 -15.53
C VAL A 129 -7.96 -3.95 -14.33
N GLU A 130 -8.24 -2.69 -13.99
CA GLU A 130 -9.27 -2.31 -13.00
C GLU A 130 -10.41 -1.56 -13.69
N LEU A 131 -11.63 -2.09 -13.59
CA LEU A 131 -12.87 -1.43 -14.01
C LEU A 131 -13.45 -0.67 -12.81
N ARG A 132 -13.62 0.65 -12.92
CA ARG A 132 -14.08 1.48 -11.80
C ARG A 132 -15.27 2.37 -12.17
N ASN A 133 -16.32 2.33 -11.36
CA ASN A 133 -17.52 3.18 -11.50
C ASN A 133 -18.13 3.10 -12.92
N LEU A 134 -18.22 1.89 -13.47
CA LEU A 134 -18.73 1.65 -14.83
C LEU A 134 -20.10 0.99 -14.78
N THR A 135 -20.94 1.32 -15.75
CA THR A 135 -22.23 0.66 -15.98
C THR A 135 -22.17 -0.18 -17.25
N GLN A 136 -23.15 -1.06 -17.42
CA GLN A 136 -23.28 -1.87 -18.63
C GLN A 136 -23.32 -0.97 -19.87
N SER A 137 -22.45 -1.20 -20.85
CA SER A 137 -22.39 -0.37 -22.07
C SER A 137 -21.86 -1.15 -23.27
N THR A 138 -22.26 -0.75 -24.48
CA THR A 138 -21.80 -1.42 -25.71
C THR A 138 -20.32 -1.13 -25.99
N GLU A 139 -19.88 0.07 -25.62
CA GLU A 139 -18.52 0.57 -25.74
C GLU A 139 -17.57 -0.25 -24.87
N LEU A 140 -17.96 -0.54 -23.63
CA LEU A 140 -17.17 -1.40 -22.74
C LEU A 140 -17.11 -2.83 -23.26
N SER A 141 -18.22 -3.34 -23.82
CA SER A 141 -18.26 -4.67 -24.45
C SER A 141 -17.26 -4.78 -25.61
N GLN A 142 -17.22 -3.76 -26.47
CA GLN A 142 -16.30 -3.69 -27.60
C GLN A 142 -14.85 -3.54 -27.15
N PHE A 143 -14.61 -2.69 -26.15
CA PHE A 143 -13.28 -2.52 -25.56
C PHE A 143 -12.75 -3.85 -24.99
N LEU A 144 -13.54 -4.54 -24.16
CA LEU A 144 -13.17 -5.83 -23.58
C LEU A 144 -13.01 -6.93 -24.63
N LYS A 145 -13.72 -6.86 -25.76
CA LYS A 145 -13.52 -7.79 -26.88
C LYS A 145 -12.11 -7.65 -27.49
N MET A 146 -11.57 -6.43 -27.52
CA MET A 146 -10.23 -6.17 -28.07
C MET A 146 -9.13 -6.52 -27.08
N VAL A 147 -9.24 -6.09 -25.81
CA VAL A 147 -8.16 -6.26 -24.82
C VAL A 147 -8.25 -7.56 -24.03
N GLY A 148 -9.43 -8.17 -23.96
CA GLY A 148 -9.74 -9.29 -23.08
C GLY A 148 -8.83 -10.51 -23.19
N PRO A 149 -8.33 -10.91 -24.37
CA PRO A 149 -7.34 -11.98 -24.50
C PRO A 149 -6.01 -11.73 -23.79
N GLU A 150 -5.61 -10.47 -23.55
CA GLU A 150 -4.38 -10.13 -22.82
C GLU A 150 -4.59 -10.13 -21.30
N VAL A 151 -5.82 -9.93 -20.84
CA VAL A 151 -6.14 -9.73 -19.42
C VAL A 151 -5.89 -11.01 -18.61
N LYS A 152 -4.98 -10.92 -17.63
CA LYS A 152 -4.68 -11.99 -16.66
C LYS A 152 -5.23 -11.69 -15.28
N GLN A 153 -5.29 -10.41 -14.89
CA GLN A 153 -5.87 -9.94 -13.64
C GLN A 153 -6.95 -8.91 -13.93
N MET A 154 -8.11 -9.10 -13.33
CA MET A 154 -9.23 -8.17 -13.44
C MET A 154 -9.70 -7.78 -12.04
N GLN A 155 -9.71 -6.49 -11.75
CA GLN A 155 -10.35 -5.92 -10.57
C GLN A 155 -11.60 -5.14 -10.98
N VAL A 156 -12.73 -5.44 -10.35
CA VAL A 156 -14.00 -4.74 -10.58
C VAL A 156 -14.34 -3.94 -9.32
N ARG A 157 -14.46 -2.62 -9.46
CA ARG A 157 -14.77 -1.70 -8.36
C ARG A 157 -15.99 -0.84 -8.67
N HIS A 158 -17.07 -1.00 -7.92
CA HIS A 158 -18.33 -0.27 -8.15
C HIS A 158 -18.83 -0.34 -9.59
N ALA A 159 -18.67 -1.51 -10.22
CA ALA A 159 -18.95 -1.67 -11.63
C ALA A 159 -19.69 -3.00 -11.85
N PRO A 160 -21.02 -3.06 -11.75
CA PRO A 160 -21.80 -4.28 -11.98
C PRO A 160 -21.88 -4.61 -13.48
N VAL A 161 -20.71 -4.78 -14.11
CA VAL A 161 -20.50 -4.93 -15.57
C VAL A 161 -20.30 -6.39 -15.99
N PHE A 162 -20.87 -7.34 -15.24
CA PHE A 162 -20.63 -8.78 -15.42
C PHE A 162 -20.96 -9.29 -16.83
N ARG A 163 -22.13 -8.94 -17.39
CA ARG A 163 -22.47 -9.23 -18.80
C ARG A 163 -21.45 -8.69 -19.81
N ASN A 164 -20.87 -7.52 -19.57
CA ASN A 164 -19.80 -7.02 -20.44
C ASN A 164 -18.56 -7.90 -20.41
N MET A 165 -18.29 -8.61 -19.33
CA MET A 165 -17.13 -9.50 -19.20
C MET A 165 -17.36 -10.87 -19.83
N ASP A 166 -18.63 -11.33 -19.88
CA ASP A 166 -18.97 -12.65 -20.37
C ASP A 166 -18.46 -12.91 -21.80
N GLY A 167 -17.75 -14.03 -21.95
CA GLY A 167 -17.15 -14.55 -23.17
C GLY A 167 -15.88 -13.83 -23.64
N LYS A 168 -15.33 -12.87 -22.88
CA LYS A 168 -14.27 -11.97 -23.39
C LYS A 168 -12.92 -12.12 -22.72
N LEU A 169 -12.83 -12.82 -21.58
CA LEU A 169 -11.60 -12.90 -20.77
C LEU A 169 -11.06 -14.34 -20.68
N PRO A 170 -10.60 -14.94 -21.78
CA PRO A 170 -10.24 -16.37 -21.82
C PRO A 170 -9.01 -16.70 -20.96
N ASN A 171 -8.06 -15.76 -20.80
CA ASN A 171 -6.80 -15.96 -20.08
C ASN A 171 -6.81 -15.45 -18.63
N LEU A 172 -7.99 -15.16 -18.09
CA LEU A 172 -8.14 -14.59 -16.76
C LEU A 172 -7.68 -15.59 -15.68
N LYS A 173 -6.73 -15.17 -14.85
CA LYS A 173 -6.17 -15.95 -13.74
C LYS A 173 -6.62 -15.47 -12.37
N MET A 174 -6.87 -14.17 -12.22
CA MET A 174 -7.32 -13.56 -10.97
C MET A 174 -8.51 -12.65 -11.24
N LEU A 175 -9.63 -12.90 -10.55
CA LEU A 175 -10.79 -12.02 -10.57
C LEU A 175 -11.04 -11.49 -9.16
N LYS A 176 -10.96 -10.16 -8.99
CA LYS A 176 -11.20 -9.47 -7.73
C LYS A 176 -12.39 -8.54 -7.84
N ILE A 177 -13.38 -8.72 -6.99
CA ILE A 177 -14.58 -7.87 -6.94
C ILE A 177 -14.57 -7.11 -5.61
N VAL A 178 -14.35 -5.80 -5.68
CA VAL A 178 -14.25 -4.90 -4.51
C VAL A 178 -15.32 -3.83 -4.62
N THR A 179 -16.28 -3.84 -3.73
CA THR A 179 -17.39 -2.89 -3.76
C THR A 179 -17.44 -2.19 -2.40
N THR A 180 -17.57 -0.86 -2.40
CA THR A 180 -17.49 -0.01 -1.19
C THR A 180 -18.47 1.17 -1.23
N SER A 181 -19.72 0.91 -1.56
CA SER A 181 -20.80 1.89 -1.46
C SER A 181 -22.10 1.11 -1.53
N PHE A 182 -22.99 1.40 -0.59
CA PHE A 182 -24.37 0.95 -0.61
C PHE A 182 -24.93 1.18 -2.01
N LEU A 183 -25.37 0.10 -2.66
CA LEU A 183 -26.15 0.18 -3.88
C LEU A 183 -27.50 0.78 -3.50
N ASP A 184 -27.59 2.11 -3.45
CA ASP A 184 -28.86 2.82 -3.25
C ASP A 184 -29.76 2.78 -4.50
N ASP A 185 -29.36 2.09 -5.57
CA ASP A 185 -30.23 1.88 -6.73
C ASP A 185 -31.05 0.58 -6.58
N VAL A 186 -32.22 0.75 -5.98
CA VAL A 186 -33.27 -0.23 -5.63
C VAL A 186 -33.81 -1.07 -6.81
N ASN A 187 -33.27 -0.99 -8.05
CA ASN A 187 -33.91 -1.65 -9.19
C ASN A 187 -33.00 -2.27 -10.26
N MET A 188 -31.75 -2.62 -9.94
CA MET A 188 -30.93 -3.40 -10.86
C MET A 188 -30.89 -4.87 -10.46
N THR A 189 -31.62 -5.71 -11.20
CA THR A 189 -31.37 -7.15 -11.24
C THR A 189 -29.90 -7.33 -11.60
N VAL A 190 -29.05 -7.68 -10.63
CA VAL A 190 -27.64 -7.90 -10.90
C VAL A 190 -27.53 -9.18 -11.72
N ASP A 191 -27.33 -9.01 -13.02
CA ASP A 191 -27.16 -10.11 -13.95
C ASP A 191 -25.90 -10.90 -13.56
N GLY A 192 -26.06 -12.21 -13.37
CA GLY A 192 -25.00 -13.04 -12.84
C GLY A 192 -23.84 -13.26 -13.82
N ILE A 193 -22.62 -13.22 -13.30
CA ILE A 193 -21.40 -13.61 -14.04
C ILE A 193 -21.34 -15.12 -14.21
N ASN A 194 -20.96 -15.60 -15.39
CA ASN A 194 -20.72 -17.03 -15.61
C ASN A 194 -19.28 -17.40 -15.25
N MET A 195 -19.04 -17.87 -14.02
CA MET A 195 -17.69 -18.25 -13.54
C MET A 195 -17.09 -19.43 -14.32
N LYS A 196 -17.90 -20.26 -14.97
CA LYS A 196 -17.44 -21.42 -15.76
C LYS A 196 -16.64 -21.00 -16.99
N GLN A 197 -16.79 -19.76 -17.45
CA GLN A 197 -16.04 -19.26 -18.60
C GLN A 197 -14.54 -19.09 -18.31
N PHE A 198 -14.16 -18.89 -17.04
CA PHE A 198 -12.79 -18.60 -16.64
C PHE A 198 -12.01 -19.90 -16.41
N MET A 199 -11.72 -20.61 -17.50
CA MET A 199 -11.07 -21.94 -17.46
C MET A 199 -9.65 -21.93 -16.87
N HIS A 200 -9.01 -20.76 -16.80
CA HIS A 200 -7.66 -20.56 -16.25
C HIS A 200 -7.65 -19.83 -14.91
N LEU A 201 -8.81 -19.68 -14.27
CA LEU A 201 -8.92 -18.99 -12.99
C LEU A 201 -8.15 -19.74 -11.91
N THR A 202 -7.24 -19.03 -11.25
CA THR A 202 -6.44 -19.53 -10.12
C THR A 202 -6.71 -18.76 -8.83
N GLY A 203 -7.29 -17.56 -8.94
CA GLY A 203 -7.59 -16.72 -7.80
C GLY A 203 -8.94 -16.04 -7.95
N PHE A 204 -9.70 -16.02 -6.86
CA PHE A 204 -10.99 -15.35 -6.81
C PHE A 204 -11.15 -14.64 -5.47
N GLU A 205 -11.47 -13.35 -5.54
CA GLU A 205 -11.73 -12.52 -4.37
C GLU A 205 -13.07 -11.81 -4.53
N CYS A 206 -13.95 -11.95 -3.53
CA CYS A 206 -15.21 -11.23 -3.47
C CYS A 206 -15.37 -10.57 -2.10
N ASP A 207 -15.31 -9.24 -2.07
CA ASP A 207 -15.54 -8.45 -0.86
C ASP A 207 -17.00 -8.58 -0.40
N GLY A 208 -17.20 -8.84 0.89
CA GLY A 208 -18.47 -9.21 1.49
C GLY A 208 -19.51 -8.09 1.57
N VAL A 209 -19.12 -6.83 1.40
CA VAL A 209 -19.99 -5.76 1.91
C VAL A 209 -21.09 -5.32 0.93
N SER A 210 -20.97 -5.54 -0.39
CA SER A 210 -21.86 -4.83 -1.34
C SER A 210 -22.43 -5.61 -2.53
N LEU A 211 -22.09 -6.89 -2.68
CA LEU A 211 -22.83 -7.74 -3.62
C LEU A 211 -23.98 -8.49 -2.94
N ASP A 212 -25.07 -8.65 -3.70
CA ASP A 212 -26.22 -9.44 -3.28
C ASP A 212 -25.83 -10.85 -2.85
N SER A 213 -26.48 -11.35 -1.81
CA SER A 213 -26.18 -12.64 -1.20
C SER A 213 -26.47 -13.80 -2.15
N SER A 214 -27.49 -13.67 -2.99
CA SER A 214 -27.89 -14.71 -3.96
C SER A 214 -26.86 -14.82 -5.08
N LEU A 215 -26.33 -13.67 -5.53
CA LEU A 215 -25.28 -13.68 -6.54
C LEU A 215 -23.98 -14.30 -6.01
N LYS A 216 -23.57 -13.95 -4.80
CA LYS A 216 -22.42 -14.58 -4.13
C LYS A 216 -22.56 -16.10 -4.06
N LEU A 217 -23.75 -16.59 -3.68
CA LEU A 217 -24.04 -18.02 -3.65
C LEU A 217 -23.93 -18.64 -5.04
N LEU A 218 -24.49 -18.01 -6.08
CA LEU A 218 -24.40 -18.49 -7.46
C LEU A 218 -22.94 -18.61 -7.92
N MET A 219 -22.11 -17.63 -7.60
CA MET A 219 -20.68 -17.65 -7.94
C MET A 219 -19.95 -18.81 -7.26
N LEU A 220 -20.22 -19.07 -5.96
CA LEU A 220 -19.65 -20.22 -5.25
C LEU A 220 -20.09 -21.55 -5.86
N LEU A 221 -21.38 -21.70 -6.18
CA LEU A 221 -21.89 -22.92 -6.82
C LEU A 221 -21.14 -23.22 -8.13
N GLN A 222 -20.91 -22.19 -8.94
CA GLN A 222 -20.18 -22.32 -10.21
C GLN A 222 -18.66 -22.53 -10.05
N LEU A 223 -18.09 -22.32 -8.87
CA LEU A 223 -16.67 -22.58 -8.57
C LEU A 223 -16.41 -24.01 -8.06
N ARG A 224 -17.45 -24.80 -7.78
CA ARG A 224 -17.31 -26.21 -7.40
C ARG A 224 -16.62 -26.99 -8.51
N ARG A 225 -15.80 -28.00 -8.16
CA ARG A 225 -15.07 -28.80 -9.16
C ARG A 225 -15.96 -29.58 -10.12
N VAL A 226 -17.16 -29.94 -9.65
CA VAL A 226 -18.19 -30.56 -10.50
C VAL A 226 -18.63 -29.62 -11.63
N GLU A 227 -18.62 -28.33 -11.36
CA GLU A 227 -19.10 -27.29 -12.27
C GLU A 227 -17.97 -26.66 -13.09
N ASN A 228 -16.74 -26.64 -12.56
CA ASN A 228 -15.59 -25.98 -13.15
C ASN A 228 -14.29 -26.76 -12.91
N LYS A 229 -13.47 -26.96 -13.95
CA LYS A 229 -12.22 -27.73 -13.88
C LYS A 229 -11.01 -26.94 -13.35
N VAL A 230 -11.23 -25.71 -12.91
CA VAL A 230 -10.17 -24.85 -12.36
C VAL A 230 -9.53 -25.42 -11.09
N GLN A 231 -8.33 -24.93 -10.79
CA GLN A 231 -7.62 -25.23 -9.56
C GLN A 231 -7.30 -23.91 -8.87
N LEU A 232 -8.15 -23.56 -7.88
CA LEU A 232 -7.95 -22.34 -7.13
C LEU A 232 -6.74 -22.47 -6.19
N ARG A 233 -5.90 -21.44 -6.22
CA ARG A 233 -4.77 -21.19 -5.31
C ARG A 233 -5.08 -20.06 -4.34
N HIS A 234 -5.94 -19.12 -4.71
CA HIS A 234 -6.34 -17.99 -3.87
C HIS A 234 -7.86 -17.90 -3.79
N LEU A 235 -8.40 -17.85 -2.58
CA LEU A 235 -9.83 -17.67 -2.34
C LEU A 235 -10.04 -16.66 -1.22
N GLN A 236 -10.65 -15.53 -1.53
CA GLN A 236 -11.20 -14.60 -0.54
C GLN A 236 -12.72 -14.56 -0.68
N PHE A 237 -13.45 -14.85 0.40
CA PHE A 237 -14.91 -14.84 0.36
C PHE A 237 -15.56 -14.51 1.70
N GLU A 238 -16.75 -13.92 1.64
CA GLU A 238 -17.59 -13.67 2.81
C GLU A 238 -18.44 -14.89 3.16
N TYR A 239 -18.31 -15.36 4.40
CA TYR A 239 -19.19 -16.37 4.96
C TYR A 239 -20.53 -15.77 5.39
N ARG A 240 -21.63 -16.41 4.97
CA ARG A 240 -23.00 -16.20 5.44
C ARG A 240 -23.71 -17.55 5.59
N ARG A 241 -24.71 -17.63 6.47
CA ARG A 241 -25.48 -18.90 6.67
C ARG A 241 -26.05 -19.49 5.38
N ASN A 242 -26.49 -18.66 4.44
CA ASN A 242 -27.07 -19.13 3.18
C ASN A 242 -26.02 -19.70 2.19
N ASN A 243 -24.73 -19.48 2.42
CA ASN A 243 -23.65 -19.92 1.53
C ASN A 243 -22.69 -20.96 2.13
N GLU A 244 -22.86 -21.30 3.41
CA GLU A 244 -22.01 -22.23 4.16
C GLU A 244 -21.72 -23.53 3.40
N THR A 245 -22.78 -24.21 2.95
CA THR A 245 -22.64 -25.51 2.27
C THR A 245 -21.87 -25.39 0.95
N ALA A 246 -22.10 -24.32 0.18
CA ALA A 246 -21.41 -24.09 -1.08
C ALA A 246 -19.93 -23.71 -0.84
N LEU A 247 -19.66 -22.84 0.14
CA LEU A 247 -18.30 -22.42 0.49
C LEU A 247 -17.46 -23.61 0.97
N LEU A 248 -17.99 -24.42 1.88
CA LEU A 248 -17.34 -25.64 2.37
C LEU A 248 -17.01 -26.61 1.25
N GLN A 249 -17.91 -26.78 0.28
CA GLN A 249 -17.67 -27.64 -0.87
C GLN A 249 -16.55 -27.08 -1.75
N VAL A 250 -16.52 -25.76 -2.01
CA VAL A 250 -15.45 -25.12 -2.77
C VAL A 250 -14.10 -25.25 -2.05
N LEU A 251 -14.07 -25.01 -0.73
CA LEU A 251 -12.86 -25.20 0.09
C LEU A 251 -12.35 -26.63 -0.02
N TYR A 252 -13.23 -27.62 0.15
CA TYR A 252 -12.89 -29.04 0.05
C TYR A 252 -12.38 -29.42 -1.34
N ASP A 253 -13.10 -29.01 -2.39
CA ASP A 253 -12.78 -29.31 -3.78
C ASP A 253 -11.38 -28.79 -4.14
N HIS A 254 -11.02 -27.58 -3.72
CA HIS A 254 -9.76 -26.92 -4.06
C HIS A 254 -8.65 -27.04 -2.99
N ALA A 255 -8.92 -27.68 -1.86
CA ALA A 255 -7.98 -27.77 -0.73
C ALA A 255 -6.52 -28.14 -1.10
N PRO A 256 -6.25 -29.11 -2.01
CA PRO A 256 -4.87 -29.49 -2.34
C PRO A 256 -4.06 -28.38 -3.04
N THR A 257 -4.73 -27.43 -3.70
CA THR A 257 -4.11 -26.38 -4.51
C THR A 257 -4.15 -25.01 -3.84
N LEU A 258 -4.97 -24.82 -2.81
CA LEU A 258 -5.08 -23.56 -2.09
C LEU A 258 -3.77 -23.19 -1.38
N GLU A 259 -3.26 -22.01 -1.72
CA GLU A 259 -2.10 -21.37 -1.11
C GLU A 259 -2.52 -20.19 -0.22
N CYS A 260 -3.67 -19.56 -0.51
CA CYS A 260 -4.21 -18.47 0.28
C CYS A 260 -5.72 -18.61 0.45
N VAL A 261 -6.16 -18.54 1.71
CA VAL A 261 -7.57 -18.56 2.11
C VAL A 261 -7.84 -17.36 3.00
N ASP A 262 -8.82 -16.55 2.62
CA ASP A 262 -9.30 -15.40 3.38
C ASP A 262 -10.82 -15.49 3.53
N ILE A 263 -11.28 -15.67 4.77
CA ILE A 263 -12.70 -15.83 5.09
C ILE A 263 -13.10 -14.74 6.08
N PHE A 264 -14.03 -13.89 5.64
CA PHE A 264 -14.69 -12.92 6.51
C PHE A 264 -16.04 -13.47 6.98
N PHE A 265 -16.17 -13.74 8.28
CA PHE A 265 -17.38 -14.27 8.91
C PHE A 265 -18.36 -13.15 9.25
N SER A 266 -19.34 -12.89 8.39
CA SER A 266 -20.37 -11.88 8.68
C SER A 266 -21.31 -12.29 9.82
N CYS A 267 -21.47 -13.60 10.03
CA CYS A 267 -22.23 -14.18 11.14
C CYS A 267 -21.55 -15.45 11.63
N SER A 268 -21.79 -15.83 12.90
CA SER A 268 -21.25 -17.08 13.43
C SER A 268 -21.80 -18.29 12.66
N PRO A 269 -20.92 -19.21 12.23
CA PRO A 269 -21.31 -20.53 11.77
C PRO A 269 -22.02 -21.36 12.84
N GLY A 270 -22.63 -22.46 12.42
CA GLY A 270 -23.15 -23.47 13.33
C GLY A 270 -22.04 -24.13 14.16
N ILE A 271 -22.42 -24.88 15.20
CA ILE A 271 -21.49 -25.57 16.11
C ILE A 271 -20.86 -26.79 15.43
N GLU A 272 -21.40 -27.26 14.31
CA GLU A 272 -20.84 -28.38 13.55
C GLU A 272 -19.59 -27.96 12.76
N THR A 273 -18.42 -28.37 13.25
CA THR A 273 -17.13 -27.98 12.70
C THR A 273 -16.51 -29.02 11.76
N LEU A 274 -16.95 -30.28 11.82
CA LEU A 274 -16.34 -31.41 11.11
C LEU A 274 -16.09 -31.15 9.61
N ARG A 275 -17.05 -30.52 8.92
CA ARG A 275 -16.92 -30.21 7.49
C ARG A 275 -15.81 -29.19 7.20
N TRP A 276 -15.61 -28.24 8.12
CA TRP A 276 -14.51 -27.28 8.06
C TRP A 276 -13.18 -28.00 8.26
N CYS A 277 -13.07 -28.82 9.30
CA CYS A 277 -11.86 -29.59 9.60
C CYS A 277 -11.38 -30.40 8.39
N VAL A 278 -12.29 -31.20 7.80
CA VAL A 278 -12.01 -32.06 6.65
C VAL A 278 -11.52 -31.27 5.43
N ALA A 279 -11.96 -30.03 5.24
CA ALA A 279 -11.46 -29.17 4.17
C ALA A 279 -10.04 -28.68 4.48
N PHE A 280 -9.79 -28.18 5.69
CA PHE A 280 -8.50 -27.59 6.09
C PHE A 280 -7.38 -28.63 6.26
N GLU A 281 -7.69 -29.85 6.71
CA GLU A 281 -6.73 -30.98 6.82
C GLU A 281 -6.02 -31.30 5.50
N ARG A 282 -6.64 -30.98 4.36
CA ARG A 282 -6.10 -31.26 3.03
C ARG A 282 -5.21 -30.14 2.47
N MET A 283 -5.15 -28.99 3.13
CA MET A 283 -4.48 -27.78 2.64
C MET A 283 -2.98 -27.76 2.97
N LYS A 284 -2.21 -28.65 2.34
CA LYS A 284 -0.74 -28.77 2.58
C LYS A 284 0.08 -27.61 1.99
N ASN A 285 -0.48 -26.90 1.00
CA ASN A 285 0.20 -25.79 0.30
C ASN A 285 -0.14 -24.41 0.88
N LEU A 286 -0.90 -24.35 1.98
CA LEU A 286 -1.36 -23.09 2.57
C LEU A 286 -0.17 -22.25 3.07
N ARG A 287 -0.09 -21.01 2.57
CA ARG A 287 0.91 -19.99 2.92
C ARG A 287 0.29 -18.80 3.64
N THR A 288 -0.96 -18.48 3.30
CA THR A 288 -1.69 -17.35 3.90
C THR A 288 -3.05 -17.83 4.36
N LEU A 289 -3.34 -17.65 5.65
CA LEU A 289 -4.65 -17.89 6.23
C LEU A 289 -5.14 -16.61 6.89
N LYS A 290 -6.31 -16.15 6.49
CA LYS A 290 -6.98 -15.02 7.12
C LYS A 290 -8.38 -15.41 7.55
N LEU A 291 -8.65 -15.24 8.84
CA LEU A 291 -9.95 -15.49 9.44
C LEU A 291 -10.32 -14.23 10.22
N SER A 292 -11.39 -13.56 9.78
CA SER A 292 -11.82 -12.28 10.38
C SER A 292 -13.34 -12.25 10.60
N GLY A 293 -13.81 -11.37 11.48
CA GLY A 293 -15.24 -11.23 11.78
C GLY A 293 -15.74 -12.16 12.90
N ASN A 294 -16.98 -12.61 12.79
CA ASN A 294 -17.72 -13.33 13.84
C ASN A 294 -17.47 -14.85 13.80
N CYS A 295 -16.24 -15.31 14.02
CA CYS A 295 -15.95 -16.74 14.22
C CYS A 295 -15.97 -17.09 15.72
N HIS A 296 -16.74 -18.10 16.11
CA HIS A 296 -16.78 -18.55 17.50
C HIS A 296 -15.56 -19.43 17.84
N LEU A 297 -15.21 -19.51 19.14
CA LEU A 297 -14.02 -20.19 19.63
C LEU A 297 -13.85 -21.62 19.07
N VAL A 298 -14.91 -22.44 19.17
CA VAL A 298 -14.85 -23.87 18.80
C VAL A 298 -14.41 -24.05 17.35
N LEU A 299 -15.03 -23.34 16.41
CA LEU A 299 -14.63 -23.42 15.01
C LEU A 299 -13.22 -22.87 14.76
N LEU A 300 -12.84 -21.77 15.43
CA LEU A 300 -11.48 -21.22 15.27
C LEU A 300 -10.42 -22.23 15.71
N ASP A 301 -10.64 -22.89 16.86
CA ASP A 301 -9.81 -23.97 17.40
C ASP A 301 -9.70 -25.13 16.41
N ASP A 302 -10.86 -25.68 16.03
CA ASP A 302 -10.96 -26.82 15.14
C ASP A 302 -10.31 -26.55 13.77
N ILE A 303 -10.46 -25.34 13.20
CA ILE A 303 -9.79 -24.97 11.95
C ILE A 303 -8.28 -24.95 12.14
N LEU A 304 -7.78 -24.24 13.15
CA LEU A 304 -6.34 -24.05 13.36
C LEU A 304 -5.64 -25.37 13.69
N ASP A 305 -6.29 -26.25 14.44
CA ASP A 305 -5.81 -27.60 14.73
C ASP A 305 -5.78 -28.46 13.47
N SER A 306 -6.83 -28.39 12.64
CA SER A 306 -6.95 -29.15 11.40
C SER A 306 -5.91 -28.80 10.34
N VAL A 307 -5.44 -27.54 10.27
CA VAL A 307 -4.44 -27.15 9.27
C VAL A 307 -3.14 -27.94 9.52
N PRO A 308 -2.59 -28.69 8.53
CA PRO A 308 -1.43 -29.53 8.75
C PRO A 308 -0.19 -28.75 9.20
N GLU A 309 0.61 -29.29 10.11
CA GLU A 309 1.93 -28.72 10.47
C GLU A 309 2.89 -28.64 9.28
N SER A 310 2.73 -29.55 8.32
CA SER A 310 3.48 -29.52 7.06
C SER A 310 3.17 -28.30 6.18
N SER A 311 2.07 -27.58 6.46
CA SER A 311 1.77 -26.33 5.78
C SER A 311 2.86 -25.31 6.10
N ARG A 312 3.42 -24.71 5.05
CA ARG A 312 4.47 -23.68 5.20
C ARG A 312 3.81 -22.32 5.40
N LEU A 313 2.97 -22.21 6.43
CA LEU A 313 2.21 -21.00 6.70
C LEU A 313 3.17 -19.83 7.00
N GLN A 314 3.07 -18.78 6.19
CA GLN A 314 3.91 -17.58 6.24
C GLN A 314 3.14 -16.37 6.78
N GLN A 315 1.84 -16.30 6.52
CA GLN A 315 1.00 -15.21 6.98
C GLN A 315 -0.25 -15.77 7.65
N LEU A 316 -0.49 -15.31 8.87
CA LEU A 316 -1.70 -15.60 9.63
C LEU A 316 -2.32 -14.28 10.08
N ASP A 317 -3.58 -14.08 9.72
CA ASP A 317 -4.36 -12.89 10.06
C ASP A 317 -5.62 -13.34 10.82
N LEU A 318 -5.66 -13.02 12.10
CA LEU A 318 -6.76 -13.34 13.01
C LEU A 318 -7.45 -12.06 13.49
N THR A 319 -7.43 -11.01 12.66
CA THR A 319 -8.01 -9.72 13.00
C THR A 319 -9.47 -9.85 13.42
N GLY A 320 -9.80 -9.34 14.61
CA GLY A 320 -11.15 -9.36 15.16
C GLY A 320 -11.58 -10.71 15.73
N MET A 321 -10.69 -11.70 15.84
CA MET A 321 -10.96 -12.96 16.55
C MET A 321 -11.00 -12.71 18.06
N LEU A 322 -12.15 -12.23 18.56
CA LEU A 322 -12.36 -11.90 19.97
C LEU A 322 -12.26 -13.12 20.90
N SER A 323 -12.46 -14.32 20.34
CA SER A 323 -12.36 -15.60 21.03
C SER A 323 -10.94 -16.16 21.08
N LEU A 324 -9.94 -15.54 20.45
CA LEU A 324 -8.59 -16.09 20.41
C LEU A 324 -7.97 -16.15 21.81
N THR A 325 -7.69 -17.35 22.30
CA THR A 325 -7.08 -17.58 23.61
C THR A 325 -5.55 -17.61 23.55
N ASN A 326 -4.90 -17.46 24.70
CA ASN A 326 -3.44 -17.57 24.80
C ASN A 326 -2.93 -18.98 24.43
N GLU A 327 -3.66 -20.03 24.84
CA GLU A 327 -3.33 -21.43 24.53
C GLU A 327 -3.34 -21.67 23.01
N MET A 328 -4.34 -21.14 22.30
CA MET A 328 -4.39 -21.19 20.84
C MET A 328 -3.15 -20.57 20.20
N LEU A 329 -2.73 -19.40 20.68
CA LEU A 329 -1.56 -18.73 20.14
C LEU A 329 -0.28 -19.53 20.40
N ILE A 330 -0.22 -20.26 21.51
CA ILE A 330 0.87 -21.19 21.81
C ILE A 330 0.86 -22.36 20.82
N CYS A 331 -0.30 -22.97 20.54
CA CYS A 331 -0.45 -24.02 19.52
C CYS A 331 -0.02 -23.51 18.12
N ILE A 332 -0.46 -22.32 17.72
CA ILE A 332 -0.04 -21.65 16.48
C ILE A 332 1.49 -21.53 16.43
N ALA A 333 2.11 -21.06 17.51
CA ALA A 333 3.56 -20.91 17.59
C ALA A 333 4.27 -22.27 17.52
N GLU A 334 3.73 -23.32 18.15
CA GLU A 334 4.30 -24.67 18.07
C GLU A 334 4.32 -25.19 16.64
N LYS A 335 3.22 -25.03 15.92
CA LYS A 335 3.08 -25.52 14.53
C LYS A 335 3.93 -24.71 13.53
N TRP A 336 3.97 -23.37 13.65
CA TRP A 336 4.50 -22.51 12.57
C TRP A 336 5.60 -21.52 12.97
N HIS A 337 6.22 -21.63 14.14
CA HIS A 337 7.29 -20.71 14.57
C HIS A 337 8.45 -20.53 13.58
N LYS A 338 8.75 -21.52 12.73
CA LYS A 338 9.84 -21.46 11.74
C LYS A 338 9.44 -20.85 10.40
N THR A 339 8.15 -20.86 10.08
CA THR A 339 7.65 -20.46 8.75
C THR A 339 6.93 -19.13 8.78
N LEU A 340 6.30 -18.79 9.91
CA LEU A 340 5.48 -17.59 10.04
C LEU A 340 6.36 -16.33 9.97
N ARG A 341 6.02 -15.45 9.04
CA ARG A 341 6.67 -14.15 8.79
C ARG A 341 5.77 -12.99 9.17
N SER A 342 4.46 -13.13 9.01
CA SER A 342 3.48 -12.09 9.29
C SER A 342 2.39 -12.64 10.19
N LEU A 343 2.14 -11.95 11.30
CA LEU A 343 1.11 -12.32 12.26
C LEU A 343 0.27 -11.08 12.61
N ASP A 344 -1.02 -11.12 12.30
CA ASP A 344 -1.97 -10.07 12.68
C ASP A 344 -2.94 -10.59 13.74
N LEU A 345 -2.91 -9.94 14.91
CA LEU A 345 -3.72 -10.23 16.09
C LEU A 345 -4.53 -8.99 16.50
N MET A 346 -4.80 -8.08 15.56
CA MET A 346 -5.58 -6.87 15.84
C MET A 346 -6.94 -7.24 16.44
N PHE A 347 -7.35 -6.52 17.49
CA PHE A 347 -8.59 -6.78 18.24
C PHE A 347 -8.68 -8.16 18.93
N CYS A 348 -7.58 -8.91 19.08
CA CYS A 348 -7.57 -10.12 19.93
C CYS A 348 -7.47 -9.74 21.42
N VAL A 349 -8.61 -9.32 21.99
CA VAL A 349 -8.69 -8.70 23.34
C VAL A 349 -8.41 -9.64 24.51
N GLN A 350 -8.47 -10.96 24.29
CA GLN A 350 -8.23 -11.98 25.33
C GLN A 350 -6.75 -12.31 25.53
N LEU A 351 -5.86 -11.79 24.67
CA LEU A 351 -4.42 -12.00 24.80
C LEU A 351 -3.86 -11.20 25.97
N ASP A 352 -3.13 -11.87 26.85
CA ASP A 352 -2.49 -11.31 28.04
C ASP A 352 -1.01 -11.71 28.12
N VAL A 353 -0.37 -11.52 29.28
CA VAL A 353 1.05 -11.86 29.48
C VAL A 353 1.41 -13.31 29.18
N ARG A 354 0.45 -14.26 29.18
CA ARG A 354 0.70 -15.66 28.84
C ARG A 354 1.04 -15.85 27.36
N CYS A 355 0.59 -14.94 26.48
CA CYS A 355 0.90 -14.97 25.05
C CYS A 355 2.41 -14.80 24.76
N VAL A 356 3.19 -14.31 25.74
CA VAL A 356 4.64 -14.04 25.62
C VAL A 356 5.43 -15.31 25.28
N ALA A 357 5.00 -16.47 25.77
CA ALA A 357 5.64 -17.76 25.44
C ALA A 357 5.56 -18.05 23.93
N ALA A 358 4.41 -17.79 23.32
CA ALA A 358 4.21 -17.94 21.88
C ALA A 358 5.07 -16.95 21.09
N LEU A 359 5.05 -15.67 21.47
CA LEU A 359 5.86 -14.63 20.82
C LEU A 359 7.35 -14.95 20.88
N ARG A 360 7.83 -15.47 22.02
CA ARG A 360 9.24 -15.87 22.19
C ARG A 360 9.62 -17.00 21.25
N LYS A 361 8.75 -18.00 21.06
CA LYS A 361 9.00 -19.11 20.12
C LYS A 361 9.11 -18.62 18.67
N MET A 362 8.31 -17.64 18.28
CA MET A 362 8.28 -17.07 16.92
C MET A 362 9.35 -15.99 16.69
N ASN A 363 10.06 -15.58 17.74
CA ASN A 363 11.08 -14.55 17.68
C ASN A 363 12.23 -14.96 16.73
N GLY A 364 12.71 -14.01 15.91
CA GLY A 364 13.74 -14.26 14.91
C GLY A 364 13.23 -14.88 13.60
N CYS A 365 11.93 -15.16 13.47
CA CYS A 365 11.31 -15.51 12.19
C CYS A 365 10.29 -14.47 11.70
N LEU A 366 9.58 -13.80 12.63
CA LEU A 366 8.61 -12.77 12.29
C LEU A 366 9.27 -11.52 11.70
N GLU A 367 8.68 -11.03 10.62
CA GLU A 367 9.00 -9.79 9.93
C GLU A 367 7.93 -8.70 10.18
N SER A 368 6.67 -9.11 10.36
CA SER A 368 5.55 -8.20 10.62
C SER A 368 4.68 -8.74 11.76
N LEU A 369 4.39 -7.87 12.74
CA LEU A 369 3.53 -8.18 13.88
C LEU A 369 2.56 -7.02 14.16
N THR A 370 1.27 -7.33 14.16
CA THR A 370 0.21 -6.43 14.60
C THR A 370 -0.42 -6.99 15.87
N MET A 371 -0.40 -6.21 16.95
CA MET A 371 -1.11 -6.50 18.21
C MET A 371 -1.91 -5.27 18.67
N ALA A 372 -2.54 -4.59 17.71
CA ALA A 372 -3.37 -3.42 17.96
C ALA A 372 -4.64 -3.80 18.74
N TYR A 373 -5.06 -2.94 19.67
CA TYR A 373 -6.22 -3.10 20.55
C TYR A 373 -6.14 -4.32 21.49
N CYS A 374 -4.96 -4.94 21.68
CA CYS A 374 -4.72 -5.98 22.67
C CYS A 374 -4.56 -5.38 24.08
N ARG A 375 -5.68 -5.07 24.73
CA ARG A 375 -5.71 -4.23 25.94
C ARG A 375 -5.02 -4.82 27.18
N ALA A 376 -4.84 -6.13 27.30
CA ALA A 376 -4.19 -6.74 28.48
C ALA A 376 -2.67 -6.93 28.30
N LEU A 377 -2.11 -6.53 27.16
CA LEU A 377 -0.70 -6.67 26.86
C LEU A 377 0.13 -5.60 27.60
N THR A 378 1.21 -6.03 28.25
CA THR A 378 2.10 -5.14 29.02
C THR A 378 3.41 -4.89 28.27
N GLY A 379 4.04 -3.73 28.51
CA GLY A 379 5.36 -3.40 27.95
C GLY A 379 6.42 -4.45 28.30
N ARG A 380 6.45 -4.92 29.57
CA ARG A 380 7.36 -5.97 30.01
C ARG A 380 7.16 -7.28 29.25
N GLY A 381 5.90 -7.70 29.05
CA GLY A 381 5.60 -8.92 28.29
C GLY A 381 6.09 -8.84 26.84
N LEU A 382 5.87 -7.69 26.18
CA LEU A 382 6.40 -7.45 24.83
C LEU A 382 7.92 -7.48 24.78
N VAL A 383 8.59 -6.88 25.76
CA VAL A 383 10.06 -6.91 25.85
C VAL A 383 10.56 -8.34 25.98
N GLU A 384 9.96 -9.15 26.87
CA GLU A 384 10.33 -10.54 27.10
C GLU A 384 10.00 -11.49 25.93
N GLY A 385 8.96 -11.15 25.15
CA GLY A 385 8.51 -11.95 24.01
C GLY A 385 9.27 -11.63 22.72
N LEU A 386 9.42 -10.34 22.39
CA LEU A 386 9.95 -9.90 21.10
C LEU A 386 11.43 -9.49 21.15
N THR A 387 11.87 -8.95 22.29
CA THR A 387 13.18 -8.29 22.42
C THR A 387 13.97 -8.77 23.63
N SER A 388 13.81 -10.03 24.02
CA SER A 388 14.67 -10.65 25.05
C SER A 388 16.15 -10.61 24.61
N GLN A 389 16.38 -10.70 23.31
CA GLN A 389 17.63 -10.43 22.60
C GLN A 389 17.39 -9.40 21.48
N ILE A 390 18.44 -8.98 20.78
CA ILE A 390 18.29 -8.10 19.61
C ILE A 390 17.57 -8.87 18.50
N ASN A 391 16.48 -8.30 17.99
CA ASN A 391 15.68 -8.88 16.93
C ASN A 391 15.96 -8.16 15.61
N TYR A 392 16.64 -8.86 14.71
CA TYR A 392 17.04 -8.35 13.40
C TYR A 392 16.01 -8.63 12.28
N THR A 393 14.99 -9.44 12.55
CA THR A 393 14.03 -9.86 11.51
C THR A 393 12.81 -8.97 11.44
N LEU A 394 12.35 -8.44 12.58
CA LEU A 394 11.14 -7.64 12.65
C LEU A 394 11.34 -6.29 11.94
N GLN A 395 10.51 -6.04 10.95
CA GLN A 395 10.52 -4.84 10.11
C GLN A 395 9.25 -4.01 10.31
N GLU A 396 8.15 -4.62 10.75
CA GLU A 396 6.88 -3.94 10.94
C GLU A 396 6.30 -4.29 12.31
N LEU A 397 5.94 -3.25 13.07
CA LEU A 397 5.35 -3.38 14.39
C LEU A 397 4.20 -2.38 14.55
N PHE A 398 3.00 -2.91 14.77
CA PHE A 398 1.78 -2.12 14.97
C PHE A 398 1.18 -2.42 16.35
N LEU A 399 1.21 -1.42 17.23
CA LEU A 399 0.76 -1.52 18.63
C LEU A 399 -0.29 -0.44 18.92
N GLU A 400 -1.25 -0.25 18.02
CA GLU A 400 -2.27 0.79 18.17
C GLU A 400 -3.17 0.51 19.38
N ASP A 401 -3.45 1.52 20.20
CA ASP A 401 -4.33 1.44 21.37
C ASP A 401 -3.98 0.32 22.39
N VAL A 402 -2.68 0.11 22.64
CA VAL A 402 -2.20 -0.81 23.69
C VAL A 402 -1.91 -0.02 24.98
N CYS A 403 -2.85 -0.08 25.92
CA CYS A 403 -2.89 0.81 27.08
C CYS A 403 -1.79 0.60 28.13
N PHE A 404 -1.29 -0.62 28.32
CA PHE A 404 -0.37 -0.96 29.42
C PHE A 404 1.09 -1.08 28.99
N ILE A 405 1.46 -0.38 27.91
CA ILE A 405 2.86 -0.20 27.54
C ILE A 405 3.41 1.09 28.16
N ASP A 406 4.51 0.95 28.90
CA ASP A 406 5.24 2.07 29.49
C ASP A 406 6.41 2.56 28.61
N GLU A 407 6.88 3.78 28.89
CA GLU A 407 8.00 4.43 28.19
C GLU A 407 9.30 3.62 28.24
N ALA A 408 9.62 3.00 29.38
CA ALA A 408 10.89 2.31 29.57
C ALA A 408 10.94 1.04 28.73
N SER A 409 9.87 0.25 28.74
CA SER A 409 9.69 -0.93 27.90
C SER A 409 9.80 -0.57 26.42
N MET A 410 9.16 0.52 25.98
CA MET A 410 9.27 0.97 24.59
C MET A 410 10.69 1.38 24.21
N CYS A 411 11.41 2.09 25.09
CA CYS A 411 12.80 2.46 24.81
C CYS A 411 13.67 1.20 24.61
N ILE A 412 13.52 0.20 25.49
CA ILE A 412 14.26 -1.07 25.36
C ILE A 412 13.93 -1.78 24.04
N MET A 413 12.65 -1.82 23.66
CA MET A 413 12.24 -2.43 22.40
C MET A 413 12.88 -1.71 21.21
N MET A 414 12.87 -0.38 21.21
CA MET A 414 13.49 0.41 20.13
C MET A 414 15.02 0.23 20.11
N GLU A 415 15.70 0.09 21.23
CA GLU A 415 17.14 -0.23 21.21
C GLU A 415 17.44 -1.61 20.58
N ARG A 416 16.49 -2.55 20.67
CA ARG A 416 16.66 -3.96 20.27
C ARG A 416 15.98 -4.34 18.96
N LEU A 417 15.33 -3.38 18.28
CA LEU A 417 14.66 -3.55 16.98
C LEU A 417 15.27 -2.63 15.91
N PRO A 418 16.51 -2.92 15.45
CA PRO A 418 17.27 -2.03 14.57
C PRO A 418 16.71 -1.93 13.13
N ASN A 419 15.97 -2.93 12.67
CA ASN A 419 15.56 -3.06 11.26
C ASN A 419 14.11 -2.62 10.98
N LEU A 420 13.46 -1.92 11.91
CA LEU A 420 12.09 -1.44 11.72
C LEU A 420 12.00 -0.46 10.54
N ARG A 421 11.04 -0.75 9.66
CA ARG A 421 10.62 0.05 8.51
C ARG A 421 9.26 0.70 8.74
N LYS A 422 8.37 0.05 9.48
CA LYS A 422 7.04 0.57 9.84
C LYS A 422 6.81 0.44 11.33
N LEU A 423 6.43 1.53 11.96
CA LEU A 423 6.09 1.57 13.38
C LEU A 423 4.80 2.38 13.57
N SER A 424 3.82 1.78 14.20
CA SER A 424 2.59 2.46 14.64
C SER A 424 2.44 2.31 16.15
N LEU A 425 2.36 3.44 16.83
CA LEU A 425 2.10 3.57 18.27
C LEU A 425 0.87 4.45 18.49
N ASP A 426 -0.06 4.44 17.55
CA ASP A 426 -1.28 5.23 17.61
C ASP A 426 -2.02 4.98 18.94
N ASN A 427 -2.43 6.05 19.58
CA ASN A 427 -3.09 6.07 20.89
C ASN A 427 -2.32 5.38 22.05
N CYS A 428 -1.03 5.05 21.92
CA CYS A 428 -0.17 4.57 23.01
C CYS A 428 0.32 5.71 23.91
N ARG A 429 -0.61 6.36 24.62
CA ARG A 429 -0.37 7.64 25.33
C ARG A 429 0.64 7.56 26.47
N GLN A 430 0.79 6.39 27.11
CA GLN A 430 1.74 6.21 28.22
C GLN A 430 3.15 5.89 27.71
N ALA A 431 3.22 5.13 26.61
CA ALA A 431 4.46 4.66 26.02
C ALA A 431 5.14 5.71 25.12
N THR A 432 4.36 6.58 24.50
CA THR A 432 4.85 7.54 23.49
C THR A 432 5.09 8.91 24.10
N THR A 433 6.35 9.20 24.42
CA THR A 433 6.83 10.47 24.97
C THR A 433 7.99 11.02 24.16
N ASP A 434 8.48 12.21 24.53
CA ASP A 434 9.68 12.79 23.90
C ASP A 434 10.90 11.86 24.03
N ARG A 435 11.06 11.15 25.15
CA ARG A 435 12.15 10.18 25.33
C ARG A 435 12.02 9.02 24.36
N THR A 436 10.83 8.44 24.23
CA THR A 436 10.57 7.36 23.29
C THR A 436 10.90 7.78 21.86
N LEU A 437 10.47 8.98 21.44
CA LEU A 437 10.79 9.51 20.11
C LEU A 437 12.29 9.73 19.91
N SER A 438 12.99 10.26 20.91
CA SER A 438 14.45 10.42 20.87
C SER A 438 15.17 9.07 20.69
N THR A 439 14.69 8.02 21.37
CA THR A 439 15.19 6.64 21.19
C THR A 439 14.88 6.14 19.78
N ILE A 440 13.66 6.34 19.28
CA ILE A 440 13.26 5.98 17.91
C ILE A 440 14.20 6.63 16.89
N PHE A 441 14.42 7.94 16.97
CA PHE A 441 15.25 8.67 16.02
C PHE A 441 16.74 8.36 16.14
N ARG A 442 17.17 7.80 17.28
CA ARG A 442 18.55 7.35 17.50
C ARG A 442 18.81 6.02 16.80
N HIS A 443 17.92 5.03 16.96
CA HIS A 443 18.17 3.64 16.56
C HIS A 443 17.47 3.25 15.24
N GLN A 444 16.26 3.74 14.97
CA GLN A 444 15.40 3.30 13.86
C GLN A 444 15.63 4.10 12.56
N THR A 445 16.88 4.21 12.11
CA THR A 445 17.21 5.05 10.93
C THR A 445 16.65 4.55 9.59
N LEU A 446 16.17 3.31 9.54
CA LEU A 446 15.57 2.68 8.35
C LEU A 446 14.05 2.88 8.23
N LEU A 447 13.43 3.58 9.18
CA LEU A 447 11.97 3.84 9.18
C LEU A 447 11.52 4.55 7.91
N ARG A 448 10.42 4.04 7.37
CA ARG A 448 9.68 4.55 6.21
C ARG A 448 8.30 5.05 6.60
N LEU A 449 7.70 4.50 7.66
CA LEU A 449 6.40 4.89 8.18
C LEU A 449 6.47 5.00 9.70
N LEU A 450 6.05 6.14 10.24
CA LEU A 450 5.89 6.35 11.68
C LEU A 450 4.50 6.95 11.95
N ARG A 451 3.70 6.29 12.77
CA ARG A 451 2.41 6.82 13.24
C ARG A 451 2.36 6.86 14.76
N ILE A 452 1.96 8.03 15.29
CA ILE A 452 1.83 8.33 16.72
C ILE A 452 0.57 9.19 17.00
N ASP A 453 -0.58 8.73 16.50
CA ASP A 453 -1.86 9.43 16.65
C ASP A 453 -2.27 9.59 18.13
N TYR A 454 -2.83 10.75 18.48
CA TYR A 454 -3.27 11.14 19.82
C TYR A 454 -2.24 10.93 20.94
N CYS A 455 -0.93 10.94 20.64
CA CYS A 455 0.14 10.88 21.62
C CYS A 455 0.37 12.27 22.28
N ILE A 456 -0.50 12.65 23.21
CA ILE A 456 -0.54 13.99 23.81
C ILE A 456 0.69 14.37 24.66
N LYS A 457 1.48 13.41 25.13
CA LYS A 457 2.70 13.68 25.92
C LYS A 457 3.89 14.15 25.07
N VAL A 458 3.77 14.04 23.75
CA VAL A 458 4.81 14.44 22.81
C VAL A 458 4.80 15.95 22.60
N THR A 459 5.97 16.57 22.66
CA THR A 459 6.21 17.99 22.43
C THR A 459 7.21 18.19 21.29
N ASP A 460 7.49 19.45 20.95
CA ASP A 460 8.53 19.78 19.96
C ASP A 460 9.90 19.18 20.31
N MET A 461 10.20 18.97 21.60
CA MET A 461 11.49 18.45 22.05
C MET A 461 11.71 17.00 21.63
N GLY A 462 10.67 16.17 21.57
CA GLY A 462 10.76 14.80 21.07
C GLY A 462 11.25 14.74 19.62
N PHE A 463 10.82 15.69 18.78
CA PHE A 463 11.20 15.77 17.36
C PHE A 463 12.52 16.49 17.09
N ILE A 464 12.83 17.51 17.87
CA ILE A 464 14.06 18.30 17.74
C ILE A 464 15.24 17.55 18.39
N GLY A 465 14.98 16.74 19.41
CA GLY A 465 15.97 16.12 20.26
C GLY A 465 16.35 17.00 21.45
N PHE A 466 16.76 16.35 22.54
CA PHE A 466 17.14 16.97 23.80
C PHE A 466 18.27 16.20 24.48
N GLY A 467 18.85 16.78 25.54
CA GLY A 467 19.99 16.21 26.28
C GLY A 467 21.33 16.36 25.56
N ASN A 468 22.37 15.68 26.08
CA ASN A 468 23.75 15.82 25.61
C ASN A 468 23.98 15.28 24.18
N GLN A 469 23.13 14.36 23.73
CA GLN A 469 23.16 13.80 22.38
C GLN A 469 21.75 13.81 21.80
N PRO A 470 21.30 14.95 21.25
CA PRO A 470 19.94 15.07 20.72
C PRO A 470 19.77 14.25 19.44
N ALA A 471 18.74 13.40 19.41
CA ALA A 471 18.32 12.70 18.21
C ALA A 471 17.07 13.40 17.64
N SER A 472 17.21 13.99 16.46
CA SER A 472 16.10 14.62 15.75
C SER A 472 15.50 13.68 14.71
N ILE A 473 14.21 13.84 14.41
CA ILE A 473 13.53 13.13 13.32
C ILE A 473 14.21 13.31 11.96
N SER A 474 14.93 14.42 11.75
CA SER A 474 15.70 14.68 10.51
C SER A 474 16.76 13.61 10.19
N ARG A 475 17.10 12.76 11.16
CA ARG A 475 17.93 11.56 10.95
C ARG A 475 17.22 10.50 10.09
N LEU A 476 15.89 10.44 10.12
CA LEU A 476 15.06 9.51 9.35
C LEU A 476 14.90 9.99 7.90
N ARG A 477 16.01 10.12 7.16
CA ARG A 477 16.01 10.69 5.79
C ARG A 477 15.12 9.93 4.81
N GLY A 478 14.91 8.64 5.07
CA GLY A 478 14.06 7.77 4.29
C GLY A 478 12.57 7.76 4.67
N LEU A 479 12.15 8.53 5.67
CA LEU A 479 10.76 8.54 6.12
C LEU A 479 9.83 9.04 5.02
N ARG A 480 8.80 8.25 4.70
CA ARG A 480 7.83 8.53 3.62
C ARG A 480 6.46 8.89 4.16
N GLU A 481 6.09 8.37 5.33
CA GLU A 481 4.82 8.63 5.97
C GLU A 481 5.03 8.99 7.44
N LEU A 482 4.42 10.10 7.86
CA LEU A 482 4.39 10.57 9.24
C LEU A 482 2.97 10.95 9.63
N ASN A 483 2.40 10.24 10.61
CA ASN A 483 1.14 10.62 11.24
C ASN A 483 1.39 11.10 12.67
N VAL A 484 1.06 12.35 12.95
CA VAL A 484 1.13 12.97 14.30
C VAL A 484 -0.20 13.63 14.67
N ARG A 485 -1.29 13.13 14.10
CA ARG A 485 -2.65 13.58 14.40
C ARG A 485 -2.88 13.60 15.91
N GLY A 486 -3.61 14.61 16.40
CA GLY A 486 -3.97 14.70 17.81
C GLY A 486 -2.81 14.97 18.78
N CYS A 487 -1.55 15.11 18.33
CA CYS A 487 -0.42 15.56 19.14
C CYS A 487 -0.53 17.08 19.40
N ARG A 488 -1.42 17.47 20.32
CA ARG A 488 -1.83 18.87 20.58
C ARG A 488 -0.73 19.78 21.14
N ASN A 489 0.38 19.23 21.60
CA ASN A 489 1.50 19.99 22.16
C ASN A 489 2.59 20.35 21.13
N LEU A 490 2.40 19.98 19.86
CA LEU A 490 3.29 20.35 18.76
C LEU A 490 3.03 21.78 18.28
N THR A 491 4.09 22.53 18.02
CA THR A 491 4.02 23.92 17.56
C THR A 491 4.79 24.13 16.26
N ASN A 492 4.74 25.36 15.74
CA ASN A 492 5.53 25.80 14.60
C ASN A 492 7.04 25.54 14.76
N ARG A 493 7.55 25.42 15.99
CA ARG A 493 8.97 25.13 16.26
C ARG A 493 9.39 23.76 15.73
N MET A 494 8.54 22.72 15.87
CA MET A 494 8.81 21.39 15.32
C MET A 494 8.86 21.43 13.79
N LEU A 495 7.89 22.08 13.14
CA LEU A 495 7.85 22.22 11.68
C LEU A 495 9.09 22.94 11.14
N LYS A 496 9.55 23.99 11.82
CA LYS A 496 10.71 24.81 11.41
C LYS A 496 12.05 24.10 11.62
N ARG A 497 12.21 23.39 12.74
CA ARG A 497 13.52 22.88 13.19
C ARG A 497 13.73 21.39 12.93
N ALA A 498 12.68 20.59 12.95
CA ALA A 498 12.79 19.13 12.95
C ALA A 498 12.41 18.50 11.60
N LEU A 499 11.30 18.94 10.99
CA LEU A 499 10.82 18.37 9.72
C LEU A 499 11.63 18.86 8.53
N ARG A 500 12.77 18.20 8.30
CA ARG A 500 13.61 18.32 7.11
C ARG A 500 13.75 16.94 6.48
N LEU A 501 12.64 16.47 5.90
CA LEU A 501 12.49 15.10 5.43
C LEU A 501 12.31 15.09 3.90
N PRO A 502 13.39 14.82 3.14
CA PRO A 502 13.37 14.99 1.69
C PRO A 502 12.54 13.93 0.96
N GLU A 503 12.34 12.75 1.56
CA GLU A 503 11.53 11.66 1.01
C GLU A 503 10.09 11.60 1.56
N LEU A 504 9.68 12.56 2.39
CA LEU A 504 8.34 12.55 2.99
C LEU A 504 7.27 12.78 1.92
N LEU A 505 6.36 11.82 1.79
CA LEU A 505 5.29 11.80 0.80
C LEU A 505 3.92 12.06 1.42
N ASP A 506 3.69 11.58 2.65
CA ASP A 506 2.40 11.63 3.34
C ASP A 506 2.59 12.18 4.76
N LEU A 507 1.86 13.26 5.08
CA LEU A 507 1.95 13.93 6.38
C LEU A 507 0.56 14.29 6.89
N THR A 508 0.22 13.78 8.07
CA THR A 508 -1.02 14.06 8.78
C THR A 508 -0.73 14.86 10.06
N LEU A 509 -1.27 16.08 10.11
CA LEU A 509 -1.13 17.04 11.22
C LEU A 509 -2.50 17.39 11.85
N ASP A 510 -3.53 16.59 11.59
CA ASP A 510 -4.89 16.89 12.02
C ASP A 510 -4.98 17.08 13.55
N TYR A 511 -5.86 17.98 14.01
CA TYR A 511 -6.05 18.30 15.43
C TYR A 511 -4.80 18.84 16.16
N CYS A 512 -3.73 19.23 15.43
CA CYS A 512 -2.59 19.96 15.99
C CYS A 512 -2.90 21.47 16.03
N ASN A 513 -3.64 21.90 17.04
CA ASN A 513 -4.25 23.25 17.10
C ASN A 513 -3.28 24.41 17.36
N ARG A 514 -1.99 24.14 17.58
CA ARG A 514 -0.95 25.17 17.82
C ARG A 514 -0.06 25.41 16.58
N LEU A 515 -0.49 24.91 15.42
CA LEU A 515 0.19 25.12 14.14
C LEU A 515 -0.44 26.30 13.41
N GLU A 516 0.40 27.19 12.91
CA GLU A 516 0.00 28.41 12.19
C GLU A 516 0.63 28.46 10.80
N ALA A 517 0.22 29.44 9.99
CA ALA A 517 0.74 29.68 8.65
C ALA A 517 2.27 29.74 8.57
N ASN A 518 2.94 30.34 9.55
CA ASN A 518 4.40 30.47 9.57
C ASN A 518 5.12 29.12 9.71
N GLY A 519 4.51 28.14 10.38
CA GLY A 519 5.06 26.79 10.51
C GLY A 519 4.85 26.00 9.23
N ILE A 520 3.66 26.12 8.63
CA ILE A 520 3.32 25.51 7.34
C ILE A 520 4.20 26.07 6.21
N ALA A 521 4.52 27.36 6.23
CA ALA A 521 5.45 27.97 5.28
C ALA A 521 6.82 27.26 5.32
N ALA A 522 7.39 27.07 6.52
CA ALA A 522 8.65 26.36 6.69
C ALA A 522 8.57 24.89 6.27
N LEU A 523 7.49 24.19 6.67
CA LEU A 523 7.23 22.80 6.26
C LEU A 523 7.19 22.66 4.73
N SER A 524 6.50 23.57 4.05
CA SER A 524 6.31 23.53 2.60
C SER A 524 7.62 23.67 1.80
N VAL A 525 8.64 24.29 2.41
CA VAL A 525 9.99 24.42 1.84
C VAL A 525 10.87 23.22 2.21
N ASN A 526 10.78 22.76 3.46
CA ASN A 526 11.65 21.71 3.99
C ASN A 526 11.27 20.29 3.52
N CYS A 527 10.01 20.07 3.10
CA CYS A 527 9.48 18.77 2.68
C CYS A 527 8.91 18.83 1.24
N PRO A 528 9.73 19.06 0.20
CA PRO A 528 9.25 19.32 -1.17
C PRO A 528 8.63 18.10 -1.86
N SER A 529 8.84 16.89 -1.33
CA SER A 529 8.35 15.64 -1.92
C SER A 529 6.91 15.29 -1.55
N LEU A 530 6.26 16.08 -0.68
CA LEU A 530 4.92 15.80 -0.20
C LEU A 530 3.91 15.63 -1.35
N GLU A 531 3.25 14.47 -1.36
CA GLU A 531 2.16 14.13 -2.28
C GLU A 531 0.80 14.22 -1.57
N LYS A 532 0.74 14.03 -0.24
CA LYS A 532 -0.46 14.20 0.58
C LYS A 532 -0.17 15.00 1.83
N LEU A 533 -1.07 15.94 2.15
CA LEU A 533 -1.02 16.73 3.37
C LEU A 533 -2.43 16.83 3.96
N SER A 534 -2.55 16.55 5.25
CA SER A 534 -3.78 16.75 6.01
C SER A 534 -3.51 17.65 7.21
N VAL A 535 -4.29 18.72 7.33
CA VAL A 535 -4.27 19.70 8.43
C VAL A 535 -5.69 19.92 8.96
N ALA A 536 -6.51 18.87 8.94
CA ALA A 536 -7.92 18.96 9.32
C ALA A 536 -8.08 19.29 10.81
N SER A 537 -9.13 20.06 11.13
CA SER A 537 -9.41 20.48 12.52
C SER A 537 -8.24 21.23 13.18
N CYS A 538 -7.39 21.91 12.41
CA CYS A 538 -6.37 22.82 12.93
C CYS A 538 -6.91 24.26 12.95
N SER A 539 -7.25 24.77 14.13
CA SER A 539 -7.98 26.05 14.30
C SER A 539 -7.20 27.31 13.91
N LEU A 540 -5.87 27.26 13.86
CA LEU A 540 -5.01 28.43 13.54
C LEU A 540 -4.48 28.41 12.10
N ILE A 541 -4.95 27.47 11.27
CA ILE A 541 -4.61 27.40 9.85
C ILE A 541 -5.55 28.31 9.06
N ASN A 542 -4.96 29.30 8.40
CA ASN A 542 -5.66 30.34 7.64
C ASN A 542 -5.36 30.24 6.12
N ASP A 543 -5.93 31.16 5.34
CA ASP A 543 -5.79 31.19 3.88
C ASP A 543 -4.31 31.30 3.42
N GLU A 544 -3.46 32.00 4.17
CA GLU A 544 -2.02 32.12 3.85
C GLU A 544 -1.31 30.78 3.94
N ALA A 545 -1.63 29.97 4.97
CA ALA A 545 -1.09 28.63 5.14
C ALA A 545 -1.37 27.75 3.90
N VAL A 546 -2.61 27.78 3.41
CA VAL A 546 -3.01 27.09 2.17
C VAL A 546 -2.24 27.66 0.97
N GLY A 547 -2.08 28.98 0.90
CA GLY A 547 -1.26 29.66 -0.10
C GLY A 547 0.16 29.12 -0.18
N TYR A 548 0.87 29.02 0.94
CA TYR A 548 2.23 28.46 0.99
C TYR A 548 2.28 27.00 0.52
N VAL A 549 1.31 26.18 0.94
CA VAL A 549 1.18 24.77 0.55
C VAL A 549 1.10 24.63 -0.96
N VAL A 550 0.13 25.29 -1.61
CA VAL A 550 -0.10 25.12 -3.05
C VAL A 550 0.97 25.80 -3.91
N VAL A 551 1.66 26.82 -3.38
CA VAL A 551 2.76 27.48 -4.06
C VAL A 551 4.03 26.64 -4.02
N ASN A 552 4.39 26.07 -2.87
CA ASN A 552 5.68 25.39 -2.72
C ASN A 552 5.62 23.89 -2.98
N LEU A 553 4.54 23.20 -2.60
CA LEU A 553 4.41 21.74 -2.73
C LEU A 553 3.92 21.34 -4.12
N LYS A 554 4.83 21.41 -5.10
CA LYS A 554 4.50 21.11 -6.51
C LYS A 554 4.09 19.66 -6.77
N ARG A 555 4.41 18.73 -5.88
CA ARG A 555 4.06 17.31 -5.99
C ARG A 555 2.73 16.95 -5.30
N LEU A 556 2.09 17.91 -4.64
CA LEU A 556 0.88 17.69 -3.87
C LEU A 556 -0.27 17.23 -4.76
N ARG A 557 -0.88 16.10 -4.39
CA ARG A 557 -2.01 15.47 -5.09
C ARG A 557 -3.24 15.38 -4.20
N SER A 558 -3.08 15.33 -2.89
CA SER A 558 -4.17 15.27 -1.92
C SER A 558 -3.98 16.32 -0.83
N LEU A 559 -5.01 17.13 -0.60
CA LEU A 559 -5.03 18.14 0.46
C LEU A 559 -6.33 18.03 1.24
N THR A 560 -6.21 17.90 2.56
CA THR A 560 -7.35 17.94 3.49
C THR A 560 -7.23 19.14 4.41
N ILE A 561 -8.23 20.01 4.40
CA ILE A 561 -8.30 21.27 5.15
C ILE A 561 -9.67 21.44 5.85
N SER A 562 -10.37 20.33 6.09
CA SER A 562 -11.69 20.33 6.74
C SER A 562 -11.66 20.88 8.16
N ASN A 563 -12.74 21.52 8.59
CA ASN A 563 -12.92 22.02 9.95
C ASN A 563 -11.82 23.00 10.41
N CYS A 564 -11.32 23.82 9.48
CA CYS A 564 -10.39 24.92 9.78
C CYS A 564 -11.16 26.25 9.77
N SER A 565 -11.44 26.80 10.94
CA SER A 565 -12.32 27.96 11.14
C SER A 565 -11.78 29.30 10.61
N MET A 566 -10.49 29.40 10.32
CA MET A 566 -9.87 30.61 9.75
C MET A 566 -9.74 30.57 8.22
N LEU A 567 -10.30 29.55 7.56
CA LEU A 567 -10.31 29.47 6.10
C LEU A 567 -11.51 30.20 5.53
N THR A 568 -11.27 30.91 4.43
CA THR A 568 -12.30 31.62 3.69
C THR A 568 -12.28 31.20 2.22
N LEU A 569 -13.12 31.83 1.41
CA LEU A 569 -13.10 31.67 -0.05
C LEU A 569 -11.73 32.02 -0.68
N GLN A 570 -10.88 32.77 0.02
CA GLN A 570 -9.54 33.12 -0.46
C GLN A 570 -8.59 31.91 -0.55
N ALA A 571 -8.66 30.93 0.38
CA ALA A 571 -7.92 29.67 0.26
C ALA A 571 -8.22 28.95 -1.06
N PHE A 572 -9.49 28.90 -1.46
CA PHE A 572 -9.92 28.27 -2.71
C PHE A 572 -9.41 29.01 -3.95
N LYS A 573 -9.30 30.34 -3.89
CA LYS A 573 -8.65 31.12 -4.96
C LYS A 573 -7.16 30.79 -5.07
N TYR A 574 -6.45 30.61 -3.95
CA TYR A 574 -5.05 30.17 -3.99
C TYR A 574 -4.91 28.78 -4.58
N ILE A 575 -5.78 27.84 -4.17
CA ILE A 575 -5.83 26.48 -4.70
C ILE A 575 -6.08 26.51 -6.22
N ALA A 576 -7.11 27.24 -6.67
CA ALA A 576 -7.42 27.41 -8.09
C ALA A 576 -6.24 27.96 -8.91
N LYS A 577 -5.50 28.93 -8.38
CA LYS A 577 -4.40 29.58 -9.09
C LYS A 577 -3.15 28.71 -9.20
N ASN A 578 -2.79 27.99 -8.13
CA ASN A 578 -1.48 27.36 -7.99
C ASN A 578 -1.51 25.83 -7.87
N GLY A 579 -2.64 25.24 -7.47
CA GLY A 579 -2.81 23.82 -7.15
C GLY A 579 -3.02 22.90 -8.36
N ARG A 580 -2.34 23.16 -9.49
CA ARG A 580 -2.59 22.48 -10.77
C ARG A 580 -2.46 20.94 -10.74
N ASN A 581 -1.64 20.41 -9.83
CA ASN A 581 -1.40 18.96 -9.70
C ASN A 581 -2.33 18.28 -8.68
N LEU A 582 -3.20 19.05 -8.02
CA LEU A 582 -4.10 18.55 -6.99
C LEU A 582 -5.22 17.70 -7.62
N ARG A 583 -5.41 16.49 -7.11
CA ARG A 583 -6.41 15.53 -7.60
C ARG A 583 -7.54 15.31 -6.60
N ASN A 584 -7.22 15.38 -5.31
CA ASN A 584 -8.17 15.19 -4.23
C ASN A 584 -8.11 16.40 -3.29
N LEU A 585 -9.26 17.03 -3.07
CA LEU A 585 -9.44 18.11 -2.10
C LEU A 585 -10.59 17.73 -1.16
N VAL A 586 -10.34 17.75 0.14
CA VAL A 586 -11.37 17.56 1.17
C VAL A 586 -11.36 18.79 2.07
N ALA A 587 -12.45 19.55 2.04
CA ALA A 587 -12.60 20.83 2.70
C ALA A 587 -14.00 20.99 3.30
N CYS A 588 -14.42 19.99 4.07
CA CYS A 588 -15.74 19.95 4.70
C CYS A 588 -15.79 20.81 5.97
N SER A 589 -16.99 21.22 6.34
CA SER A 589 -17.26 21.87 7.64
C SER A 589 -16.39 23.11 7.89
N ILE A 590 -16.23 23.95 6.86
CA ILE A 590 -15.59 25.27 7.01
C ILE A 590 -16.69 26.29 7.30
N ASP A 591 -16.67 26.86 8.50
CA ASP A 591 -17.69 27.79 8.98
C ASP A 591 -17.81 29.03 8.07
N GLY A 592 -19.03 29.33 7.63
CA GLY A 592 -19.32 30.51 6.81
C GLY A 592 -18.85 30.43 5.35
N LEU A 593 -18.40 29.27 4.88
CA LEU A 593 -17.98 29.08 3.49
C LEU A 593 -19.20 28.91 2.56
N ASP A 594 -19.30 29.78 1.55
CA ASP A 594 -20.20 29.58 0.42
C ASP A 594 -19.68 28.43 -0.46
N GLN A 595 -20.30 27.26 -0.31
CA GLN A 595 -19.94 26.02 -1.01
C GLN A 595 -20.09 26.17 -2.54
N ASP A 596 -21.15 26.84 -3.01
CA ASP A 596 -21.40 27.04 -4.43
C ASP A 596 -20.33 27.94 -5.06
N ALA A 597 -19.95 29.02 -4.36
CA ALA A 597 -18.89 29.90 -4.80
C ALA A 597 -17.54 29.17 -4.85
N ALA A 598 -17.22 28.36 -3.84
CA ALA A 598 -15.99 27.57 -3.80
C ALA A 598 -15.95 26.55 -4.95
N GLN A 599 -17.06 25.85 -5.21
CA GLN A 599 -17.16 24.88 -6.31
C GLN A 599 -17.01 25.55 -7.67
N LYS A 600 -17.61 26.74 -7.87
CA LYS A 600 -17.46 27.53 -9.10
C LYS A 600 -16.01 27.99 -9.34
N ILE A 601 -15.29 28.36 -8.27
CA ILE A 601 -13.87 28.77 -8.38
C ILE A 601 -13.00 27.59 -8.80
N LEU A 602 -13.19 26.43 -8.15
CA LEU A 602 -12.41 25.23 -8.41
C LEU A 602 -12.67 24.67 -9.82
N SER A 603 -13.94 24.54 -10.21
CA SER A 603 -14.34 23.98 -11.52
C SER A 603 -13.80 24.80 -12.71
N ARG A 604 -13.69 26.13 -12.58
CA ARG A 604 -13.16 26.99 -13.64
C ARG A 604 -11.65 26.86 -13.86
N HIS A 605 -10.88 26.52 -12.82
CA HIS A 605 -9.41 26.65 -12.86
C HIS A 605 -8.66 25.32 -12.67
N LEU A 606 -9.34 24.28 -12.16
CA LEU A 606 -8.74 22.97 -11.87
C LEU A 606 -9.55 21.83 -12.52
N PRO A 607 -9.52 21.70 -13.85
CA PRO A 607 -10.19 20.61 -14.54
C PRO A 607 -9.61 19.22 -14.23
N GLU A 608 -8.38 19.14 -13.68
CA GLU A 608 -7.75 17.86 -13.29
C GLU A 608 -8.14 17.38 -11.87
N LEU A 609 -8.91 18.16 -11.12
CA LEU A 609 -9.38 17.80 -9.79
C LEU A 609 -10.43 16.68 -9.90
N LYS A 610 -10.06 15.46 -9.52
CA LYS A 610 -10.90 14.27 -9.65
C LYS A 610 -11.97 14.17 -8.57
N HIS A 611 -11.60 14.52 -7.34
CA HIS A 611 -12.47 14.43 -6.19
C HIS A 611 -12.36 15.72 -5.37
N ALA A 612 -13.46 16.45 -5.27
CA ALA A 612 -13.60 17.62 -4.41
C ALA A 612 -14.78 17.38 -3.48
N MET A 613 -14.53 17.34 -2.18
CA MET A 613 -15.57 17.28 -1.16
C MET A 613 -15.52 18.59 -0.37
N LEU A 614 -16.58 19.38 -0.44
CA LEU A 614 -16.72 20.71 0.17
C LEU A 614 -17.78 20.70 1.27
#